data_AF-A0A162Q5N9-F1
#
_entry.id   AF-A0A162Q5N9-F1
#
_cell.length_a   1.000
_cell.length_b   1.000
_cell.length_c   1.000
_cell.angle_alpha   90.00
_cell.angle_beta   90.00
_cell.angle_gamma   90.00
#
_symmetry.space_group_name_H-M   'P 1'
#
loop_
_entity.id
_entity.type
_entity.pdbx_description
1 polymer ?
#
loop_
_entity_poly.entity_id
_entity_poly.type
_entity_poly.pdbx_seq_one_letter_code
_entity_poly.pdbx_strand_id
1 'polypeptide(L)'
;QYNSKDKILLIGEGNFSFARSLCENYLDEGAENLVATCYDTEQVLYEKYGDEAKDNIALVREFGGTVLFEVDGTDMPKEVKKNRYTKIVFNFPHAGLGIKDQDRNIVANQKLLNGFFDAAEPLLTTAAKDEIPANKSESRQVEENVVPDGEIHVTLKTCTPYNLWGVKSLVKAKGVLAVRGTAPFFADDFPGYEHRR
;
A
#
# COMPACT_ATOMS: atom_id res chain seq x y z
N GLN A 1 -12.16 1.51 -2.75
CA GLN A 1 -12.21 2.99 -2.68
C GLN A 1 -11.53 3.42 -1.39
N TYR A 2 -10.82 4.54 -1.41
CA TYR A 2 -10.07 5.09 -0.26
C TYR A 2 -10.80 6.34 0.25
N ASN A 3 -10.71 6.64 1.55
CA ASN A 3 -11.25 7.87 2.15
C ASN A 3 -10.47 8.26 3.42
N SER A 4 -10.71 9.46 3.97
CA SER A 4 -9.99 9.97 5.16
C SER A 4 -10.14 9.14 6.45
N LYS A 5 -11.14 8.25 6.56
CA LYS A 5 -11.25 7.31 7.69
C LYS A 5 -10.32 6.11 7.56
N ASP A 6 -9.76 5.87 6.38
CA ASP A 6 -8.81 4.78 6.17
C ASP A 6 -7.45 5.08 6.80
N LYS A 7 -6.83 4.03 7.36
CA LYS A 7 -5.41 4.03 7.71
C LYS A 7 -4.65 3.27 6.66
N ILE A 8 -3.88 4.00 5.86
CA ILE A 8 -3.36 3.55 4.56
C ILE A 8 -1.84 3.40 4.63
N LEU A 9 -1.35 2.24 4.23
CA LEU A 9 0.06 1.97 3.97
C LEU A 9 0.27 1.72 2.48
N LEU A 10 1.03 2.57 1.81
CA LEU A 10 1.45 2.38 0.43
C LEU A 10 2.88 1.84 0.40
N ILE A 11 3.08 0.72 -0.30
CA ILE A 11 4.35 0.02 -0.39
C ILE A 11 4.91 0.12 -1.80
N GLY A 12 6.17 0.50 -1.89
CA GLY A 12 6.90 0.51 -3.17
C GLY A 12 6.43 1.60 -4.11
N GLU A 13 6.10 2.78 -3.57
CA GLU A 13 5.87 3.97 -4.38
C GLU A 13 7.10 4.25 -5.26
N GLY A 14 6.86 4.64 -6.51
CA GLY A 14 7.89 5.20 -7.38
C GLY A 14 8.12 6.66 -7.04
N ASN A 15 7.68 7.57 -7.91
CA ASN A 15 7.76 9.02 -7.68
C ASN A 15 6.70 9.59 -6.72
N PHE A 16 6.01 8.75 -5.94
CA PHE A 16 4.93 9.14 -4.99
C PHE A 16 3.68 9.79 -5.62
N SER A 17 3.50 9.70 -6.94
CA SER A 17 2.33 10.29 -7.62
C SER A 17 1.00 9.62 -7.23
N PHE A 18 1.00 8.33 -6.86
CA PHE A 18 -0.20 7.65 -6.37
C PHE A 18 -0.60 8.18 -4.99
N ALA A 19 0.37 8.28 -4.07
CA ALA A 19 0.18 8.89 -2.75
C ALA A 19 -0.37 10.33 -2.86
N ARG A 20 0.23 11.15 -3.73
CA ARG A 20 -0.25 12.50 -4.04
C ARG A 20 -1.71 12.49 -4.50
N SER A 21 -2.04 11.63 -5.47
CA SER A 21 -3.40 11.55 -6.01
C SER A 21 -4.43 11.19 -4.93
N LEU A 22 -4.08 10.29 -3.99
CA LEU A 22 -4.92 10.00 -2.84
C LEU A 22 -5.13 11.25 -1.97
N CYS A 23 -4.07 11.97 -1.62
CA CYS A 23 -4.17 13.20 -0.83
C CYS A 23 -5.13 14.22 -1.48
N GLU A 24 -4.97 14.49 -2.77
CA GLU A 24 -5.73 15.55 -3.45
C GLU A 24 -7.20 15.18 -3.74
N ASN A 25 -7.50 13.89 -3.94
CA ASN A 25 -8.80 13.48 -4.49
C ASN A 25 -9.64 12.58 -3.58
N TYR A 26 -9.04 12.00 -2.53
CA TYR A 26 -9.69 11.00 -1.69
C TYR A 26 -9.58 11.28 -0.19
N LEU A 27 -8.61 12.08 0.24
CA LEU A 27 -8.32 12.35 1.65
C LEU A 27 -8.63 13.81 2.00
N ASP A 28 -9.91 14.19 1.88
CA ASP A 28 -10.40 15.56 2.03
C ASP A 28 -10.27 16.14 3.45
N GLU A 29 -10.21 15.29 4.47
CA GLU A 29 -9.97 15.71 5.86
C GLU A 29 -8.48 15.75 6.25
N GLY A 30 -7.56 15.46 5.31
CA GLY A 30 -6.13 15.30 5.59
C GLY A 30 -5.64 13.86 5.45
N ALA A 31 -4.32 13.71 5.38
CA ALA A 31 -3.60 12.47 5.11
C ALA A 31 -2.75 11.99 6.30
N GLU A 32 -3.09 12.38 7.54
CA GLU A 32 -2.33 11.99 8.76
C GLU A 32 -2.26 10.47 8.98
N ASN A 33 -3.23 9.75 8.43
CA ASN A 33 -3.31 8.29 8.49
C ASN A 33 -2.67 7.59 7.28
N LEU A 34 -2.03 8.34 6.38
CA LEU A 34 -1.31 7.83 5.22
C LEU A 34 0.19 7.67 5.53
N VAL A 35 0.71 6.48 5.29
CA VAL A 35 2.15 6.21 5.24
C VAL A 35 2.50 5.72 3.84
N ALA A 36 3.28 6.50 3.11
CA ALA A 36 3.77 6.16 1.78
C ALA A 36 5.25 5.76 1.84
N THR A 37 5.61 4.63 1.23
CA THR A 37 6.98 4.11 1.32
C THR A 37 7.57 3.75 -0.04
N CYS A 38 8.89 3.90 -0.18
CA CYS A 38 9.64 3.40 -1.33
C CYS A 38 10.86 2.59 -0.89
N TYR A 39 11.36 1.74 -1.80
CA TYR A 39 12.54 0.91 -1.54
C TYR A 39 13.86 1.69 -1.72
N ASP A 40 13.90 2.65 -2.65
CA ASP A 40 15.09 3.47 -2.88
C ASP A 40 15.39 4.38 -1.69
N THR A 41 16.66 4.76 -1.55
CA THR A 41 17.05 5.88 -0.68
C THR A 41 16.49 7.19 -1.24
N GLU A 42 16.34 8.21 -0.38
CA GLU A 42 15.89 9.53 -0.83
C GLU A 42 16.77 10.10 -1.96
N GLN A 43 18.09 9.94 -1.85
CA GLN A 43 19.03 10.38 -2.87
C GLN A 43 18.78 9.68 -4.22
N VAL A 44 18.71 8.34 -4.21
CA VAL A 44 18.50 7.54 -5.44
C VAL A 44 17.15 7.88 -6.06
N LEU A 45 16.11 8.08 -5.24
CA LEU A 45 14.80 8.48 -5.71
C LEU A 45 14.84 9.82 -6.46
N TYR A 46 15.44 10.85 -5.87
CA TYR A 46 15.54 12.17 -6.50
C TYR A 46 16.44 12.17 -7.73
N GLU A 47 17.48 11.34 -7.77
CA GLU A 47 18.28 11.14 -8.98
C GLU A 47 17.46 10.53 -10.12
N LYS A 48 16.55 9.58 -9.81
CA LYS A 48 15.70 8.91 -10.80
C LYS A 48 14.56 9.79 -11.32
N TYR A 49 13.90 10.54 -10.43
CA TYR A 49 12.62 11.21 -10.73
C TYR A 49 12.67 12.75 -10.61
N GLY A 50 13.79 13.32 -10.19
CA GLY A 50 14.00 14.76 -10.18
C GLY A 50 13.02 15.53 -9.28
N ASP A 51 12.66 16.72 -9.74
CA ASP A 51 11.81 17.65 -8.97
C ASP A 51 10.36 17.14 -8.84
N GLU A 52 9.88 16.32 -9.79
CA GLU A 52 8.54 15.74 -9.71
C GLU A 52 8.34 14.91 -8.44
N ALA A 53 9.29 14.05 -8.08
CA ALA A 53 9.21 13.27 -6.84
C ALA A 53 9.29 14.16 -5.60
N LYS A 54 10.09 15.24 -5.64
CA LYS A 54 10.18 16.20 -4.53
C LYS A 54 8.85 16.90 -4.31
N ASP A 55 8.21 17.36 -5.40
CA ASP A 55 6.93 18.06 -5.35
C ASP A 55 5.81 17.13 -4.85
N ASN A 56 5.78 15.88 -5.32
CA ASN A 56 4.84 14.88 -4.83
C ASN A 56 5.02 14.58 -3.35
N ILE A 57 6.26 14.37 -2.90
CA ILE A 57 6.58 14.11 -1.48
C ILE A 57 6.25 15.33 -0.61
N ALA A 58 6.55 16.54 -1.08
CA ALA A 58 6.25 17.77 -0.37
C ALA A 58 4.74 17.91 -0.15
N LEU A 59 3.92 17.66 -1.18
CA LEU A 59 2.47 17.70 -1.06
C LEU A 59 1.94 16.63 -0.09
N VAL A 60 2.43 15.39 -0.20
CA VAL A 60 2.02 14.32 0.73
C VAL A 60 2.29 14.74 2.17
N ARG A 61 3.45 15.34 2.46
CA ARG A 61 3.81 15.84 3.79
C ARG A 61 2.98 17.06 4.21
N GLU A 62 2.66 17.96 3.29
CA GLU A 62 1.80 19.13 3.53
C GLU A 62 0.40 18.71 3.97
N PHE A 63 -0.13 17.64 3.38
CA PHE A 63 -1.40 17.03 3.78
C PHE A 63 -1.30 16.21 5.09
N GLY A 64 -0.14 16.17 5.75
CA GLY A 64 0.08 15.43 7.00
C GLY A 64 0.53 13.97 6.81
N GLY A 65 0.68 13.50 5.57
CA GLY A 65 1.14 12.16 5.24
C GLY A 65 2.59 11.91 5.62
N THR A 66 2.89 10.68 6.01
CA THR A 66 4.26 10.24 6.32
C THR A 66 4.90 9.61 5.08
N VAL A 67 6.13 10.03 4.77
CA VAL A 67 6.95 9.43 3.69
C VAL A 67 8.17 8.74 4.29
N LEU A 68 8.36 7.46 3.96
CA LEU A 68 9.50 6.65 4.41
C LEU A 68 10.28 6.11 3.20
N PHE A 69 11.60 6.22 3.25
CA PHE A 69 12.51 5.65 2.25
C PHE A 69 13.12 4.34 2.77
N GLU A 70 13.76 3.59 1.88
CA GLU A 70 14.49 2.36 2.24
C GLU A 70 13.61 1.28 2.92
N VAL A 71 12.34 1.20 2.51
CA VAL A 71 11.40 0.22 3.06
C VAL A 71 11.32 -1.00 2.16
N ASP A 72 11.84 -2.13 2.65
CA ASP A 72 11.61 -3.45 2.05
C ASP A 72 10.20 -3.93 2.41
N GLY A 73 9.35 -4.11 1.39
CA GLY A 73 7.99 -4.60 1.57
C GLY A 73 7.89 -6.02 2.15
N THR A 74 8.98 -6.76 2.20
CA THR A 74 9.08 -8.11 2.79
C THR A 74 9.69 -8.10 4.19
N ASP A 75 10.24 -6.97 4.65
CA ASP A 75 10.71 -6.77 6.02
C ASP A 75 10.50 -5.31 6.47
N MET A 76 9.25 -5.01 6.84
CA MET A 76 8.85 -3.65 7.21
C MET A 76 9.59 -3.13 8.45
N PRO A 77 9.96 -1.85 8.53
CA PRO A 77 10.64 -1.29 9.70
C PRO A 77 9.70 -1.13 10.89
N LYS A 78 10.25 -0.83 12.07
CA LYS A 78 9.49 -0.73 13.34
C LYS A 78 8.42 0.36 13.29
N GLU A 79 8.71 1.45 12.58
CA GLU A 79 7.86 2.61 12.35
C GLU A 79 6.56 2.23 11.64
N VAL A 80 6.62 1.23 10.76
CA VAL A 80 5.45 0.66 10.08
C VAL A 80 4.78 -0.37 10.98
N LYS A 81 5.57 -1.26 11.62
CA LYS A 81 5.09 -2.36 12.47
C LYS A 81 4.37 -1.92 13.76
N LYS A 82 4.58 -0.68 14.24
CA LYS A 82 3.91 -0.11 15.43
C LYS A 82 2.41 0.19 15.21
N ASN A 83 1.95 0.13 13.97
CA ASN A 83 0.60 0.50 13.58
C ASN A 83 -0.18 -0.71 13.06
N ARG A 84 -1.49 -0.53 12.92
CA ARG A 84 -2.38 -1.36 12.10
C ARG A 84 -3.02 -0.51 11.01
N TYR A 85 -3.40 -1.13 9.90
CA TYR A 85 -3.87 -0.46 8.69
C TYR A 85 -5.16 -1.09 8.20
N THR A 86 -6.12 -0.24 7.80
CA THR A 86 -7.34 -0.68 7.12
C THR A 86 -7.07 -0.99 5.66
N LYS A 87 -6.04 -0.35 5.06
CA LYS A 87 -5.61 -0.57 3.68
C LYS A 87 -4.09 -0.70 3.60
N ILE A 88 -3.60 -1.80 3.03
CA ILE A 88 -2.20 -1.96 2.63
C ILE A 88 -2.15 -2.16 1.13
N VAL A 89 -1.45 -1.29 0.41
CA VAL A 89 -1.46 -1.24 -1.06
C VAL A 89 -0.06 -1.52 -1.59
N PHE A 90 0.06 -2.45 -2.54
CA PHE A 90 1.28 -2.69 -3.29
C PHE A 90 0.96 -2.71 -4.79
N ASN A 91 1.20 -1.58 -5.44
CA ASN A 91 0.89 -1.38 -6.85
C ASN A 91 2.03 -1.90 -7.73
N PHE A 92 1.72 -2.83 -8.62
CA PHE A 92 2.65 -3.40 -9.61
C PHE A 92 3.98 -3.92 -9.04
N PRO A 93 3.96 -4.72 -7.94
CA PRO A 93 5.18 -5.23 -7.33
C PRO A 93 6.03 -6.00 -8.34
N HIS A 94 7.35 -5.82 -8.28
CA HIS A 94 8.30 -6.58 -9.11
C HIS A 94 9.65 -6.68 -8.41
N ALA A 95 10.30 -7.85 -8.45
CA ALA A 95 11.57 -8.09 -7.75
C ALA A 95 12.80 -7.34 -8.31
N GLY A 96 12.65 -6.66 -9.46
CA GLY A 96 13.69 -5.85 -10.09
C GLY A 96 14.93 -6.59 -10.62
N LEU A 97 15.03 -7.92 -10.50
CA LEU A 97 16.28 -8.68 -10.67
C LEU A 97 16.80 -8.87 -12.11
N GLY A 98 16.15 -8.30 -13.13
CA GLY A 98 16.59 -8.44 -14.53
C GLY A 98 16.69 -9.88 -15.07
N ILE A 99 16.00 -10.84 -14.42
CA ILE A 99 16.07 -12.27 -14.77
C ILE A 99 15.39 -12.50 -16.13
N LYS A 100 16.17 -12.99 -17.10
CA LYS A 100 15.70 -13.33 -18.47
C LYS A 100 14.97 -14.67 -18.55
N ASP A 101 15.37 -15.62 -17.71
CA ASP A 101 14.72 -16.93 -17.62
C ASP A 101 13.33 -16.77 -16.99
N GLN A 102 12.28 -17.15 -17.73
CA GLN A 102 10.91 -16.88 -17.33
C GLN A 102 10.54 -17.59 -16.03
N ASP A 103 10.94 -18.85 -15.86
CA ASP A 103 10.56 -19.64 -14.69
C ASP A 103 11.24 -19.11 -13.42
N ARG A 104 12.53 -18.76 -13.50
CA ARG A 104 13.24 -18.08 -12.40
C ARG A 104 12.64 -16.70 -12.11
N ASN A 105 12.20 -15.96 -13.13
CA ASN A 105 11.53 -14.68 -12.95
C ASN A 105 10.19 -14.85 -12.21
N ILE A 106 9.40 -15.87 -12.58
CA ILE A 106 8.14 -16.22 -11.90
C ILE A 106 8.41 -16.54 -10.43
N VAL A 107 9.37 -17.44 -10.15
CA VAL A 107 9.71 -17.84 -8.78
C VAL A 107 10.17 -16.64 -7.94
N ALA A 108 10.99 -15.75 -8.50
CA ALA A 108 11.46 -14.56 -7.79
C ALA A 108 10.31 -13.62 -7.41
N ASN A 109 9.38 -13.35 -8.34
CA ASN A 109 8.23 -12.48 -8.06
C ASN A 109 7.21 -13.14 -7.12
N GLN A 110 7.03 -14.48 -7.19
CA GLN A 110 6.24 -15.23 -6.22
C GLN A 110 6.85 -15.17 -4.81
N LYS A 111 8.18 -15.22 -4.69
CA LYS A 111 8.88 -15.07 -3.41
C LYS A 111 8.67 -13.67 -2.83
N LEU A 112 8.78 -12.62 -3.66
CA LEU A 112 8.48 -11.24 -3.26
C LEU A 112 7.06 -11.12 -2.72
N LEU A 113 6.06 -11.60 -3.47
CA LEU A 113 4.66 -11.53 -3.06
C LEU A 113 4.37 -12.30 -1.78
N ASN A 114 4.91 -13.51 -1.63
CA ASN A 114 4.75 -14.29 -0.40
C ASN A 114 5.34 -13.58 0.82
N GLY A 115 6.58 -13.07 0.70
CA GLY A 115 7.24 -12.32 1.77
C GLY A 115 6.47 -11.05 2.13
N PHE A 116 5.94 -10.34 1.13
CA PHE A 116 5.07 -9.19 1.36
C PHE A 116 3.80 -9.57 2.13
N PHE A 117 3.11 -10.65 1.74
CA PHE A 117 1.92 -11.09 2.48
C PHE A 117 2.25 -11.50 3.92
N ASP A 118 3.39 -12.15 4.16
CA ASP A 118 3.85 -12.48 5.52
C ASP A 118 4.14 -11.23 6.36
N ALA A 119 4.71 -10.18 5.75
CA ALA A 119 5.00 -8.94 6.43
C ALA A 119 3.76 -8.05 6.66
N ALA A 120 2.78 -8.10 5.75
CA ALA A 120 1.60 -7.24 5.76
C ALA A 120 0.44 -7.79 6.60
N GLU A 121 0.22 -9.11 6.61
CA GLU A 121 -0.90 -9.72 7.32
C GLU A 121 -0.98 -9.34 8.82
N PRO A 122 0.13 -9.34 9.59
CA PRO A 122 0.08 -8.97 11.01
C PRO A 122 -0.23 -7.48 11.25
N LEU A 123 -0.21 -6.68 10.20
CA LEU A 123 -0.42 -5.23 10.24
C LEU A 123 -1.85 -4.83 9.86
N LEU A 124 -2.70 -5.77 9.49
CA LEU A 124 -4.11 -5.48 9.20
C LEU A 124 -4.89 -5.20 10.49
N THR A 125 -5.82 -4.26 10.42
CA THR A 125 -6.83 -4.11 11.47
C THR A 125 -7.74 -5.33 11.53
N THR A 126 -8.28 -5.61 12.71
CA THR A 126 -9.28 -6.65 12.94
C THR A 126 -10.45 -6.06 13.73
N ALA A 127 -11.66 -6.20 13.19
CA ALA A 127 -12.86 -5.59 13.77
C ALA A 127 -13.14 -6.04 15.21
N ALA A 128 -12.66 -7.22 15.59
CA ALA A 128 -12.82 -7.77 16.94
C ALA A 128 -11.79 -7.26 17.98
N LYS A 129 -10.69 -6.61 17.57
CA LYS A 129 -9.59 -6.24 18.50
C LYS A 129 -9.24 -4.76 18.52
N ASP A 130 -9.52 -4.03 17.45
CA ASP A 130 -9.07 -2.64 17.29
C ASP A 130 -10.16 -1.62 17.67
N GLU A 131 -10.91 -1.87 18.74
CA GLU A 131 -11.89 -0.90 19.26
C GLU A 131 -11.20 0.38 19.77
N ILE A 132 -11.75 1.55 19.41
CA ILE A 132 -11.36 2.85 19.99
C ILE A 132 -11.97 2.94 21.39
N PRO A 133 -11.23 3.29 22.46
CA PRO A 133 -11.81 3.50 23.78
C PRO A 133 -12.87 4.61 23.70
N ALA A 134 -14.14 4.25 23.89
CA ALA A 134 -15.24 5.20 23.92
C ALA A 134 -15.03 6.21 25.05
N ASN A 135 -14.92 7.49 24.69
CA ASN A 135 -14.88 8.57 25.68
C ASN A 135 -16.27 8.65 26.33
N LYS A 136 -16.36 8.35 27.63
CA LYS A 136 -17.62 8.36 28.41
C LYS A 136 -18.08 9.80 28.68
N SER A 137 -18.44 10.56 27.66
CA SER A 137 -19.23 11.77 27.85
C SER A 137 -19.89 12.19 26.54
N GLU A 138 -21.19 12.35 26.64
CA GLU A 138 -22.12 12.98 25.69
C GLU A 138 -22.79 12.07 24.66
N SER A 139 -24.07 11.85 24.94
CA SER A 139 -25.11 11.35 24.06
C SER A 139 -25.27 12.23 22.81
N ARG A 140 -24.59 11.88 21.73
CA ARG A 140 -25.00 12.13 20.34
C ARG A 140 -24.91 10.80 19.60
N GLN A 141 -25.78 10.61 18.62
CA GLN A 141 -25.99 9.38 17.86
C GLN A 141 -24.67 8.62 17.65
N VAL A 142 -24.55 7.46 18.30
CA VAL A 142 -23.36 6.61 18.25
C VAL A 142 -23.42 5.88 16.91
N GLU A 143 -22.83 6.46 15.86
CA GLU A 143 -22.22 5.60 14.85
C GLU A 143 -21.14 4.81 15.60
N GLU A 144 -21.38 3.53 15.84
CA GLU A 144 -20.36 2.65 16.37
C GLU A 144 -19.16 2.73 15.42
N ASN A 145 -18.08 3.39 15.85
CA ASN A 145 -16.81 3.44 15.14
C ASN A 145 -16.15 2.05 15.22
N VAL A 146 -16.76 1.06 14.56
CA VAL A 146 -16.19 -0.26 14.37
C VAL A 146 -15.08 -0.11 13.34
N VAL A 147 -13.84 -0.34 13.76
CA VAL A 147 -12.71 -0.39 12.85
C VAL A 147 -12.89 -1.62 11.95
N PRO A 148 -12.98 -1.48 10.62
CA PRO A 148 -13.20 -2.62 9.74
C PRO A 148 -11.98 -3.55 9.70
N ASP A 149 -12.20 -4.80 9.30
CA ASP A 149 -11.10 -5.69 8.94
C ASP A 149 -10.26 -5.07 7.80
N GLY A 150 -8.95 -5.12 7.97
CA GLY A 150 -8.02 -4.55 7.01
C GLY A 150 -8.00 -5.32 5.69
N GLU A 151 -7.67 -4.62 4.60
CA GLU A 151 -7.58 -5.17 3.26
C GLU A 151 -6.18 -4.96 2.67
N ILE A 152 -5.68 -5.97 1.96
CA ILE A 152 -4.47 -5.87 1.13
C ILE A 152 -4.88 -5.73 -0.34
N HIS A 153 -4.43 -4.65 -0.98
CA HIS A 153 -4.65 -4.39 -2.40
C HIS A 153 -3.35 -4.61 -3.17
N VAL A 154 -3.36 -5.57 -4.10
CA VAL A 154 -2.23 -5.83 -5.00
C VAL A 154 -2.69 -5.59 -6.43
N THR A 155 -2.02 -4.68 -7.13
CA THR A 155 -2.32 -4.36 -8.52
C THR A 155 -1.29 -5.02 -9.43
N LEU A 156 -1.72 -5.70 -10.49
CA LEU A 156 -0.84 -6.31 -11.50
C LEU A 156 -1.32 -5.96 -12.91
N LYS A 157 -0.39 -5.99 -13.88
CA LYS A 157 -0.76 -5.94 -15.30
C LYS A 157 -1.44 -7.25 -15.70
N THR A 158 -2.49 -7.17 -16.52
CA THR A 158 -3.20 -8.35 -17.03
C THR A 158 -2.50 -8.93 -18.28
N CYS A 159 -1.22 -9.28 -18.14
CA CYS A 159 -0.42 -9.86 -19.22
C CYS A 159 0.67 -10.79 -18.68
N THR A 160 1.33 -11.55 -19.57
CA THR A 160 2.53 -12.32 -19.22
C THR A 160 3.72 -11.37 -18.99
N PRO A 161 4.58 -11.60 -18.00
CA PRO A 161 4.59 -12.74 -17.07
C PRO A 161 3.74 -12.58 -15.81
N TYR A 162 3.15 -11.39 -15.55
CA TYR A 162 2.40 -11.08 -14.32
C TYR A 162 1.29 -12.08 -14.01
N ASN A 163 0.55 -12.52 -15.03
CA ASN A 163 -0.52 -13.52 -14.87
C ASN A 163 0.01 -14.86 -14.33
N LEU A 164 1.26 -15.23 -14.64
CA LEU A 164 1.88 -16.50 -14.23
C LEU A 164 2.32 -16.50 -12.77
N TRP A 165 2.37 -15.34 -12.10
CA TRP A 165 2.76 -15.26 -10.70
C TRP A 165 1.68 -15.84 -9.77
N GLY A 166 0.43 -15.91 -10.23
CA GLY A 166 -0.61 -16.69 -9.55
C GLY A 166 -1.00 -16.17 -8.17
N VAL A 167 -1.10 -14.84 -7.99
CA VAL A 167 -1.37 -14.17 -6.69
C VAL A 167 -2.52 -14.83 -5.91
N LYS A 168 -3.64 -15.13 -6.57
CA LYS A 168 -4.80 -15.77 -5.91
C LYS A 168 -4.44 -17.14 -5.32
N SER A 169 -3.60 -17.92 -6.02
CA SER A 169 -3.13 -19.21 -5.55
C SER A 169 -2.16 -19.07 -4.38
N LEU A 170 -1.27 -18.07 -4.44
CA LEU A 170 -0.37 -17.74 -3.32
C LEU A 170 -1.17 -17.43 -2.06
N VAL A 171 -2.13 -16.50 -2.14
CA VAL A 171 -2.99 -16.11 -1.01
C VAL A 171 -3.75 -17.31 -0.44
N LYS A 172 -4.40 -18.11 -1.29
CA LYS A 172 -5.11 -19.33 -0.87
C LYS A 172 -4.21 -20.32 -0.14
N ALA A 173 -2.97 -20.50 -0.61
CA ALA A 173 -2.02 -21.42 0.00
C ALA A 173 -1.60 -21.00 1.41
N LYS A 174 -1.67 -19.70 1.76
CA LYS A 174 -1.32 -19.22 3.11
C LYS A 174 -2.37 -19.57 4.17
N GLY A 175 -3.64 -19.71 3.79
CA GLY A 175 -4.74 -20.09 4.69
C GLY A 175 -5.17 -19.05 5.72
N VAL A 176 -4.43 -17.93 5.88
CA VAL A 176 -4.75 -16.83 6.81
C VAL A 176 -5.39 -15.61 6.12
N LEU A 177 -5.27 -15.52 4.81
CA LEU A 177 -5.85 -14.46 3.99
C LEU A 177 -6.87 -15.05 3.01
N ALA A 178 -7.93 -14.29 2.73
CA ALA A 178 -8.94 -14.65 1.74
C ALA A 178 -8.95 -13.63 0.60
N VAL A 179 -9.12 -14.12 -0.64
CA VAL A 179 -9.33 -13.24 -1.79
C VAL A 179 -10.77 -12.74 -1.76
N ARG A 180 -10.95 -11.47 -1.36
CA ARG A 180 -12.27 -10.83 -1.31
C ARG A 180 -12.87 -10.56 -2.70
N GLY A 181 -12.04 -10.12 -3.64
CA GLY A 181 -12.49 -9.78 -4.99
C GLY A 181 -11.35 -9.34 -5.90
N THR A 182 -11.70 -9.02 -7.14
CA THR A 182 -10.80 -8.36 -8.11
C THR A 182 -11.59 -7.32 -8.88
N ALA A 183 -11.00 -6.16 -9.08
CA ALA A 183 -11.55 -5.08 -9.89
C ALA A 183 -10.48 -4.60 -10.89
N PRO A 184 -10.88 -4.03 -12.04
CA PRO A 184 -9.93 -3.33 -12.90
C PRO A 184 -9.32 -2.14 -12.15
N PHE A 185 -8.06 -1.86 -12.46
CA PHE A 185 -7.38 -0.64 -12.04
C PHE A 185 -7.30 0.30 -13.24
N PHE A 186 -7.90 1.48 -13.14
CA PHE A 186 -7.78 2.52 -14.13
C PHE A 186 -6.92 3.65 -13.58
N ALA A 187 -5.85 4.01 -14.28
CA ALA A 187 -4.97 5.10 -13.85
C ALA A 187 -5.72 6.44 -13.78
N ASP A 188 -6.71 6.63 -14.65
CA ASP A 188 -7.55 7.83 -14.69
C ASP A 188 -8.42 8.02 -13.44
N ASP A 189 -8.65 6.96 -12.65
CA ASP A 189 -9.28 7.09 -11.34
C ASP A 189 -8.36 7.82 -10.36
N PHE A 190 -7.06 7.91 -10.63
CA PHE A 190 -6.06 8.57 -9.80
C PHE A 190 -5.41 9.72 -10.58
N PRO A 191 -6.06 10.90 -10.66
CA PRO A 191 -5.52 12.05 -11.38
C PRO A 191 -4.08 12.36 -10.95
N GLY A 192 -3.20 12.55 -11.94
CA GLY A 192 -1.77 12.80 -11.72
C GLY A 192 -0.93 11.56 -11.42
N TYR A 193 -1.53 10.37 -11.31
CA TYR A 193 -0.76 9.13 -11.12
C TYR A 193 0.07 8.79 -12.34
N GLU A 194 1.36 8.54 -12.12
CA GLU A 194 2.30 8.05 -13.13
C GLU A 194 2.88 6.71 -12.71
N HIS A 195 2.63 5.68 -13.52
CA HIS A 195 3.24 4.37 -13.29
C HIS A 195 4.75 4.43 -13.55
N ARG A 196 5.53 4.35 -12.46
CA ARG A 196 7.00 4.23 -12.50
C ARG A 196 7.43 2.79 -12.17
N ARG A 197 8.58 2.37 -12.71
CA ARG A 197 9.17 1.05 -12.51
C ARG A 197 10.53 1.17 -11.84
#